data_AF-A0A1R0WSH7-F1
#
_entry.id   AF-A0A1R0WSH7-F1
#
_cell.length_a   1.000
_cell.length_b   1.000
_cell.length_c   1.000
_cell.angle_alpha   90.00
_cell.angle_beta   90.00
_cell.angle_gamma   90.00
#
_symmetry.space_group_name_H-M   'P 1'
#
loop_
_entity.id
_entity.type
_entity.pdbx_description
1 polymer ?
#
loop_
_entity_poly.entity_id
_entity_poly.type
_entity_poly.pdbx_seq_one_letter_code
_entity_poly.pdbx_strand_id
1 'polypeptide(L)'
;MGDIKWQSTERVQKKYLENKEGKYYQIELGVQKVNPQKIVALSRPIDEEKLERLRKNVEEEGWVDKNPAGILLWKLPNSKYVVSGEGNHRAFYSRTEGIKEIKATVSLIVDMSKLTEQQQTLILEKQKDYFSAYQKCMDSDDSNQDEKLLKLLGEADKERFKFLKTLKLVK
;
A
#
# COMPACT_ATOMS: atom_id res chain seq x y z
N MET A 1 18.10 -21.78 0.86
CA MET A 1 16.83 -21.03 0.99
C MET A 1 15.80 -21.73 0.12
N GLY A 2 14.58 -21.96 0.62
CA GLY A 2 13.55 -22.66 -0.16
C GLY A 2 13.04 -21.82 -1.33
N ASP A 3 12.74 -22.45 -2.46
CA ASP A 3 12.24 -21.76 -3.66
C ASP A 3 10.97 -20.97 -3.35
N ILE A 4 11.05 -19.64 -3.45
CA ILE A 4 9.90 -18.77 -3.28
C ILE A 4 9.04 -18.87 -4.54
N LYS A 5 7.89 -19.53 -4.41
CA LYS A 5 6.88 -19.54 -5.49
C LYS A 5 6.13 -18.22 -5.54
N TRP A 6 6.56 -17.33 -6.42
CA TRP A 6 5.89 -16.05 -6.69
C TRP A 6 4.59 -16.24 -7.47
N GLN A 7 3.57 -15.47 -7.09
CA GLN A 7 2.33 -15.36 -7.84
C GLN A 7 2.41 -14.18 -8.82
N SER A 8 1.60 -14.23 -9.88
CA SER A 8 1.35 -13.06 -10.74
C SER A 8 0.39 -12.10 -10.05
N THR A 9 0.75 -10.83 -9.93
CA THR A 9 -0.15 -9.79 -9.42
C THR A 9 -1.44 -9.72 -10.22
N GLU A 10 -1.38 -9.78 -11.56
CA GLU A 10 -2.56 -9.72 -12.41
C GLU A 10 -3.59 -10.79 -12.02
N ARG A 11 -3.14 -12.05 -11.85
CA ARG A 11 -4.00 -13.15 -11.41
C ARG A 11 -4.61 -12.89 -10.04
N VAL A 12 -3.85 -12.30 -9.12
CA VAL A 12 -4.35 -11.98 -7.78
C VAL A 12 -5.34 -10.81 -7.83
N GLN A 13 -5.02 -9.74 -8.55
CA GLN A 13 -5.87 -8.55 -8.67
C GLN A 13 -7.19 -8.87 -9.36
N LYS A 14 -7.19 -9.73 -10.38
CA LYS A 14 -8.41 -10.20 -11.05
C LYS A 14 -9.47 -10.69 -10.08
N LYS A 15 -9.06 -11.42 -9.03
CA LYS A 15 -9.96 -11.93 -7.98
C LYS A 15 -10.65 -10.82 -7.17
N TYR A 16 -9.99 -9.68 -7.00
CA TYR A 16 -10.47 -8.58 -6.17
C TYR A 16 -11.13 -7.45 -6.98
N LEU A 17 -10.66 -7.20 -8.22
CA LEU A 17 -11.15 -6.14 -9.09
C LEU A 17 -12.33 -6.54 -9.98
N GLU A 18 -12.33 -7.74 -10.55
CA GLU A 18 -13.39 -8.17 -11.47
C GLU A 18 -14.59 -8.80 -10.75
N ASN A 19 -14.68 -8.64 -9.44
CA ASN A 19 -15.84 -9.09 -8.70
C ASN A 19 -17.04 -8.18 -9.00
N LYS A 20 -17.99 -8.70 -9.79
CA LYS A 20 -19.24 -8.03 -10.18
C LYS A 20 -20.11 -7.56 -9.01
N GLU A 21 -19.89 -8.10 -7.81
CA GLU A 21 -20.69 -7.79 -6.61
C GLU A 21 -20.21 -6.54 -5.86
N GLY A 22 -19.15 -5.85 -6.31
CA GLY A 22 -18.61 -4.68 -5.59
C GLY A 22 -18.08 -5.02 -4.19
N LYS A 23 -17.79 -6.31 -3.96
CA LYS A 23 -17.42 -6.88 -2.65
C LYS A 23 -16.16 -6.27 -2.03
N TYR A 24 -15.23 -5.80 -2.86
CA TYR A 24 -13.94 -5.33 -2.41
C TYR A 24 -13.79 -3.83 -2.64
N TYR A 25 -13.31 -3.13 -1.61
CA TYR A 25 -13.03 -1.70 -1.67
C TYR A 25 -11.55 -1.44 -1.38
N GLN A 26 -10.93 -0.54 -2.15
CA GLN A 26 -9.52 -0.18 -2.01
C GLN A 26 -9.38 1.14 -1.24
N ILE A 27 -8.52 1.14 -0.22
CA ILE A 27 -8.23 2.31 0.63
C ILE A 27 -6.74 2.59 0.59
N GLU A 28 -6.33 3.79 0.17
CA GLU A 28 -4.91 4.18 0.21
C GLU A 28 -4.48 4.53 1.64
N LEU A 29 -3.49 3.80 2.17
CA LEU A 29 -2.90 4.01 3.50
C LEU A 29 -1.61 4.85 3.46
N GLY A 30 -1.15 5.27 2.28
CA GLY A 30 0.13 5.95 2.13
C GLY A 30 1.33 5.06 2.49
N VAL A 31 2.44 5.67 2.89
CA VAL A 31 3.70 4.96 3.21
C VAL A 31 3.59 4.24 4.56
N GLN A 32 3.79 2.92 4.54
CA GLN A 32 3.71 2.04 5.69
C GLN A 32 4.99 1.21 5.85
N LYS A 33 5.27 0.78 7.08
CA LYS A 33 6.27 -0.26 7.38
C LYS A 33 5.71 -1.63 7.00
N VAL A 34 6.43 -2.37 6.18
CA VAL A 34 6.02 -3.66 5.63
C VAL A 34 7.09 -4.70 5.90
N ASN A 35 6.66 -5.90 6.28
CA ASN A 35 7.54 -7.07 6.32
C ASN A 35 7.57 -7.71 4.92
N PRO A 36 8.71 -7.69 4.20
CA PRO A 36 8.84 -8.24 2.84
C PRO A 36 8.48 -9.72 2.73
N GLN A 37 8.61 -10.48 3.82
CA GLN A 37 8.27 -11.92 3.86
C GLN A 37 6.77 -12.19 3.63
N LYS A 38 5.94 -11.15 3.71
CA LYS A 38 4.50 -11.23 3.42
C LYS A 38 4.14 -10.87 1.98
N ILE A 39 5.08 -10.42 1.16
CA ILE A 39 4.84 -10.09 -0.26
C ILE A 39 4.81 -11.38 -1.06
N VAL A 40 3.70 -11.73 -1.71
CA VAL A 40 3.50 -13.04 -2.36
C VAL A 40 3.41 -12.96 -3.88
N ALA A 41 3.21 -11.78 -4.46
CA ALA A 41 3.07 -11.60 -5.89
C ALA A 41 3.86 -10.40 -6.42
N LEU A 42 4.30 -10.54 -7.66
CA LEU A 42 5.08 -9.55 -8.41
C LEU A 42 4.25 -9.07 -9.62
N SER A 43 4.41 -7.80 -9.97
CA SER A 43 3.70 -7.18 -11.09
C SER A 43 4.24 -7.60 -12.45
N ARG A 44 5.50 -8.02 -12.51
CA ARG A 44 6.21 -8.42 -13.72
C ARG A 44 7.33 -9.41 -13.40
N PRO A 45 7.87 -10.14 -14.39
CA PRO A 45 9.10 -10.91 -14.22
C PRO A 45 10.26 -10.04 -13.73
N ILE A 46 11.23 -10.67 -13.07
CA ILE A 46 12.45 -10.00 -12.65
C ILE A 46 13.40 -9.88 -13.84
N ASP A 47 13.85 -8.66 -14.05
CA ASP A 47 14.95 -8.31 -14.95
C ASP A 47 16.26 -8.40 -14.15
N GLU A 48 17.10 -9.36 -14.52
CA GLU A 48 18.34 -9.70 -13.80
C GLU A 48 19.37 -8.57 -13.82
N GLU A 49 19.46 -7.79 -14.89
CA GLU A 49 20.41 -6.66 -14.96
C GLU A 49 20.02 -5.58 -13.94
N LYS A 50 18.72 -5.26 -13.86
CA LYS A 50 18.20 -4.32 -12.85
C LYS A 50 18.36 -4.86 -11.43
N LEU A 51 18.20 -6.17 -11.23
CA LEU A 51 18.40 -6.81 -9.93
C LEU A 51 19.87 -6.76 -9.52
N GLU A 52 20.79 -7.00 -10.45
CA GLU A 52 22.22 -6.97 -10.20
C GLU A 52 22.72 -5.57 -9.85
N ARG A 53 22.22 -4.55 -10.55
CA ARG A 53 22.48 -3.16 -10.18
C ARG A 53 21.96 -2.84 -8.78
N LEU A 54 20.78 -3.37 -8.40
CA LEU A 54 20.25 -3.19 -7.05
C LEU A 54 21.13 -3.88 -6.01
N ARG A 55 21.61 -5.11 -6.27
CA ARG A 55 22.56 -5.82 -5.40
C ARG A 55 23.79 -4.99 -5.12
N LYS A 56 24.47 -4.52 -6.17
CA LYS A 56 25.69 -3.69 -6.04
C LYS A 56 25.44 -2.44 -5.19
N ASN A 57 24.35 -1.72 -5.46
CA ASN A 57 24.01 -0.53 -4.68
C ASN A 57 23.78 -0.86 -3.18
N VAL A 58 23.14 -2.00 -2.89
CA VAL A 58 22.90 -2.43 -1.50
C VAL A 58 24.17 -2.97 -0.83
N GLU A 59 25.08 -3.59 -1.59
CA GLU A 59 26.39 -4.02 -1.08
C GLU A 59 27.27 -2.81 -0.70
N GLU A 60 27.22 -1.74 -1.49
CA GLU A 60 28.01 -0.51 -1.26
C GLU A 60 27.46 0.33 -0.11
N GLU A 61 26.13 0.52 -0.03
CA GLU A 61 25.52 1.50 0.89
C GLU A 61 24.63 0.87 1.98
N GLY A 62 24.38 -0.44 1.91
CA GLY A 62 23.33 -1.10 2.68
C GLY A 62 21.93 -0.86 2.11
N TRP A 63 20.92 -1.48 2.73
CA TRP A 63 19.53 -1.27 2.34
C TRP A 63 19.04 0.10 2.83
N VAL A 64 18.67 0.98 1.89
CA VAL A 64 18.10 2.29 2.18
C VAL A 64 16.78 2.47 1.42
N ASP A 65 15.71 2.81 2.14
CA ASP A 65 14.41 3.16 1.56
C ASP A 65 14.46 4.59 0.95
N LYS A 66 15.34 4.85 -0.03
CA LYS A 66 15.55 6.17 -0.64
C LYS A 66 14.26 6.77 -1.24
N ASN A 67 13.38 5.91 -1.75
CA ASN A 67 12.07 6.31 -2.26
C ASN A 67 11.01 5.25 -1.88
N PRO A 68 10.44 5.35 -0.66
CA PRO A 68 9.40 4.44 -0.18
C PRO A 68 8.16 4.44 -1.07
N ALA A 69 7.79 5.61 -1.61
CA ALA A 69 6.63 5.77 -2.46
C ALA A 69 6.76 5.03 -3.80
N GLY A 70 7.99 4.65 -4.17
CA GLY A 70 8.24 3.86 -5.38
C GLY A 70 8.05 2.34 -5.21
N ILE A 71 7.63 1.84 -4.05
CA ILE A 71 7.17 0.46 -3.88
C ILE A 71 5.68 0.49 -3.61
N LEU A 72 4.88 0.06 -4.60
CA LEU A 72 3.42 0.10 -4.53
C LEU A 72 2.89 -1.29 -4.19
N LEU A 73 2.23 -1.41 -3.04
CA LEU A 73 1.71 -2.68 -2.55
C LEU A 73 0.20 -2.62 -2.30
N TRP A 74 -0.48 -3.72 -2.60
CA TRP A 74 -1.79 -3.98 -2.02
C TRP A 74 -1.68 -4.92 -0.84
N LYS A 75 -2.26 -4.53 0.31
CA LYS A 75 -2.48 -5.42 1.45
C LYS A 75 -3.83 -6.11 1.29
N LEU A 76 -3.78 -7.42 1.13
CA LEU A 76 -4.96 -8.26 0.92
C LEU A 76 -5.67 -8.59 2.26
N PRO A 77 -6.95 -9.03 2.24
CA PRO A 77 -7.68 -9.43 3.45
C PRO A 77 -7.01 -10.54 4.28
N ASN A 78 -6.18 -11.38 3.65
CA ASN A 78 -5.40 -12.42 4.32
C ASN A 78 -4.06 -11.91 4.89
N SER A 79 -3.87 -10.59 4.98
CA SER A 79 -2.64 -9.94 5.45
C SER A 79 -1.37 -10.19 4.62
N LYS A 80 -1.50 -10.73 3.41
CA LYS A 80 -0.41 -10.81 2.43
C LYS A 80 -0.36 -9.53 1.59
N TYR A 81 0.79 -9.29 0.95
CA TYR A 81 0.99 -8.15 0.08
C TYR A 81 1.22 -8.60 -1.37
N VAL A 82 0.80 -7.79 -2.33
CA VAL A 82 1.14 -7.96 -3.74
C VAL A 82 1.69 -6.66 -4.30
N VAL A 83 2.70 -6.74 -5.16
CA VAL A 83 3.22 -5.55 -5.85
C VAL A 83 2.20 -5.12 -6.89
N SER A 84 1.56 -3.98 -6.69
CA SER A 84 0.46 -3.50 -7.55
C SER A 84 0.92 -2.58 -8.68
N GLY A 85 2.20 -2.23 -8.73
CA GLY A 85 2.76 -1.36 -9.76
C GLY A 85 4.28 -1.34 -9.68
N GLU A 86 4.83 -0.23 -9.18
CA GLU A 86 6.27 -0.01 -9.08
C GLU A 86 6.94 -0.69 -7.89
N GLY A 87 8.27 -0.81 -7.99
CA GLY A 87 9.13 -1.35 -6.93
C GLY A 87 9.27 -2.87 -6.95
N ASN A 88 8.94 -3.51 -8.07
CA ASN A 88 8.95 -4.97 -8.24
C ASN A 88 10.29 -5.62 -7.83
N HIS A 89 11.42 -5.14 -8.36
CA HIS A 89 12.76 -5.64 -8.02
C HIS A 89 13.14 -5.42 -6.56
N ARG A 90 12.78 -4.27 -5.99
CA ARG A 90 13.02 -3.96 -4.58
C ARG A 90 12.20 -4.85 -3.65
N ALA A 91 10.95 -5.13 -4.00
CA ALA A 91 10.09 -6.06 -3.28
C ALA A 91 10.61 -7.51 -3.36
N PHE A 92 11.09 -7.93 -4.54
CA PHE A 92 11.74 -9.22 -4.71
C PHE A 92 13.00 -9.33 -3.85
N TYR A 93 13.95 -8.42 -4.05
CA TYR A 93 15.24 -8.40 -3.35
C TYR A 93 15.07 -8.36 -1.83
N SER A 94 14.24 -7.45 -1.31
CA SER A 94 14.03 -7.33 0.14
C SER A 94 13.45 -8.60 0.76
N ARG A 95 12.64 -9.37 0.01
CA ARG A 95 12.14 -10.66 0.47
C ARG A 95 13.23 -11.74 0.38
N THR A 96 13.95 -11.84 -0.73
CA THR A 96 14.96 -12.90 -0.94
C THR A 96 16.14 -12.77 0.02
N GLU A 97 16.62 -11.55 0.24
CA GLU A 97 17.75 -11.26 1.13
C GLU A 97 17.36 -11.17 2.61
N GLY A 98 16.09 -11.43 2.95
CA GLY A 98 15.66 -11.47 4.35
C GLY A 98 15.64 -10.12 5.05
N ILE A 99 15.46 -9.01 4.31
CA ILE A 99 15.25 -7.69 4.90
C ILE A 99 14.02 -7.72 5.82
N LYS A 100 14.19 -7.28 7.06
CA LYS A 100 13.17 -7.41 8.12
C LYS A 100 11.97 -6.49 7.90
N GLU A 101 12.23 -5.28 7.43
CA GLU A 101 11.26 -4.21 7.28
C GLU A 101 11.67 -3.31 6.09
N ILE A 102 10.69 -2.90 5.28
CA ILE A 102 10.83 -1.88 4.24
C ILE A 102 9.71 -0.85 4.41
N LYS A 103 9.91 0.36 3.88
CA LYS A 103 8.83 1.33 3.70
C LYS A 103 8.27 1.25 2.28
N ALA A 104 6.95 1.18 2.16
CA ALA A 104 6.24 1.08 0.88
C ALA A 104 4.90 1.82 0.93
N THR A 105 4.42 2.34 -0.19
CA THR A 105 3.04 2.82 -0.30
C THR A 105 2.10 1.63 -0.33
N VAL A 106 1.13 1.61 0.58
CA VAL A 106 0.19 0.50 0.75
C VAL A 106 -1.23 0.96 0.46
N SER A 107 -1.93 0.26 -0.42
CA SER A 107 -3.39 0.27 -0.48
C SER A 107 -3.96 -0.96 0.20
N LEU A 108 -4.93 -0.80 1.08
CA LEU A 108 -5.65 -1.89 1.72
C LEU A 108 -6.84 -2.32 0.86
N ILE A 109 -6.96 -3.63 0.63
CA ILE A 109 -8.16 -4.24 0.05
C ILE A 109 -9.06 -4.72 1.19
N VAL A 110 -10.24 -4.11 1.30
CA VAL A 110 -11.25 -4.42 2.32
C VAL A 110 -12.33 -5.30 1.70
N ASP A 111 -12.67 -6.39 2.39
CA ASP A 111 -13.84 -7.22 2.05
C ASP A 111 -15.09 -6.62 2.69
N MET A 112 -15.83 -5.82 1.94
CA MET A 112 -17.00 -5.07 2.42
C MET A 112 -18.12 -6.03 2.86
N SER A 113 -18.22 -7.22 2.26
CA SER A 113 -19.22 -8.23 2.64
C SER A 113 -19.07 -8.77 4.07
N LYS A 114 -17.92 -8.52 4.71
CA LYS A 114 -17.66 -8.92 6.11
C LYS A 114 -18.00 -7.83 7.12
N LEU A 115 -18.51 -6.69 6.66
CA LEU A 115 -18.83 -5.53 7.47
C LEU A 115 -20.34 -5.32 7.50
N THR A 116 -20.86 -4.76 8.58
CA THR A 116 -22.25 -4.30 8.63
C THR A 116 -22.45 -3.10 7.70
N GLU A 117 -23.68 -2.85 7.25
CA GLU A 117 -23.99 -1.68 6.40
C GLU A 117 -23.50 -0.38 7.03
N GLN A 118 -23.71 -0.19 8.34
CA GLN A 118 -23.22 0.97 9.07
C GLN A 118 -21.69 1.12 9.00
N GLN A 119 -20.95 0.01 9.14
CA GLN A 119 -19.49 0.02 9.03
C GLN A 119 -19.04 0.35 7.59
N GLN A 120 -19.71 -0.21 6.59
CA GLN A 120 -19.44 0.07 5.18
C GLN A 120 -19.64 1.55 4.87
N THR A 121 -20.77 2.12 5.27
CA THR A 121 -21.08 3.56 5.09
C THR A 121 -20.02 4.44 5.75
N LEU A 122 -19.66 4.16 7.01
CA LEU A 122 -18.65 4.93 7.71
C LEU A 122 -17.25 4.85 7.07
N ILE A 123 -16.88 3.70 6.47
CA ILE A 123 -15.63 3.60 5.70
C ILE A 123 -15.68 4.57 4.52
N LEU A 124 -16.77 4.55 3.75
CA LEU A 124 -16.93 5.37 2.55
C LEU A 124 -16.96 6.87 2.91
N GLU A 125 -17.65 7.25 3.98
CA GLU A 125 -17.69 8.62 4.48
C GLU A 125 -16.29 9.11 4.88
N LYS A 126 -15.57 8.36 5.71
CA LYS A 126 -14.21 8.74 6.12
C LYS A 126 -13.22 8.77 4.97
N GLN A 127 -13.41 7.92 3.96
CA GLN A 127 -12.61 7.99 2.74
C GLN A 127 -12.93 9.25 1.92
N LYS A 128 -14.21 9.61 1.80
CA LYS A 128 -14.66 10.84 1.13
C LYS A 128 -14.14 12.10 1.83
N ASP A 129 -14.19 12.14 3.17
CA ASP A 129 -13.64 13.24 3.96
C ASP A 129 -12.14 13.43 3.69
N TYR A 130 -11.38 12.32 3.72
CA TYR A 130 -9.95 12.34 3.40
C TYR A 130 -9.68 12.86 1.99
N PHE A 131 -10.35 12.33 0.97
CA PHE A 131 -10.16 12.78 -0.42
C PHE A 131 -10.56 14.24 -0.61
N SER A 132 -11.62 14.69 0.06
CA SER A 132 -12.04 16.09 0.01
C SER A 132 -11.01 17.02 0.64
N ALA A 133 -10.36 16.60 1.74
CA ALA A 133 -9.27 17.36 2.35
C ALA A 133 -8.01 17.35 1.47
N TYR A 134 -7.68 16.20 0.87
CA TYR A 134 -6.53 16.05 -0.02
C TYR A 134 -6.67 16.94 -1.26
N GLN A 135 -7.83 16.91 -1.91
CA GLN A 135 -8.10 17.73 -3.10
C GLN A 135 -7.96 19.22 -2.80
N LYS A 136 -8.46 19.68 -1.64
CA LYS A 136 -8.28 21.08 -1.22
C LYS A 136 -6.81 21.46 -1.03
N CYS A 137 -5.96 20.55 -0.56
CA CYS A 137 -4.53 20.79 -0.45
C CYS A 137 -3.88 20.89 -1.84
N MET A 138 -4.30 20.05 -2.79
CA MET A 138 -3.75 20.02 -4.15
C MET A 138 -4.17 21.24 -4.98
N ASP A 139 -5.36 21.78 -4.72
CA ASP A 139 -5.93 22.93 -5.45
C ASP A 139 -5.56 24.28 -4.82
N SER A 140 -4.77 24.29 -3.73
CA SER A 140 -4.36 25.54 -3.07
C SER A 140 -3.12 26.13 -3.74
N ASP A 141 -3.26 27.34 -4.27
CA ASP A 141 -2.14 28.14 -4.78
C ASP A 141 -1.59 29.13 -3.72
N ASP A 142 -2.15 29.13 -2.50
CA ASP A 142 -1.83 30.09 -1.43
C ASP A 142 -1.05 29.42 -0.28
N SER A 143 0.24 29.70 -0.22
CA SER A 143 1.16 29.14 0.77
C SER A 143 0.80 29.45 2.22
N ASN A 144 -0.02 30.47 2.50
CA ASN A 144 -0.51 30.75 3.86
C ASN A 144 -1.70 29.86 4.26
N GLN A 145 -2.42 29.27 3.31
CA GLN A 145 -3.50 28.31 3.58
C GLN A 145 -2.98 26.88 3.70
N ASP A 146 -1.81 26.59 3.16
CA ASP A 146 -1.19 25.26 3.16
C ASP A 146 -1.12 24.64 4.56
N GLU A 147 -0.67 25.37 5.59
CA GLU A 147 -0.54 24.81 6.93
C GLU A 147 -1.90 24.37 7.51
N LYS A 148 -2.94 25.18 7.30
CA LYS A 148 -4.29 24.87 7.77
C LYS A 148 -4.89 23.70 6.99
N LEU A 149 -4.66 23.64 5.68
CA LEU A 149 -5.15 22.56 4.82
C LEU A 149 -4.43 21.24 5.12
N LEU A 150 -3.10 21.27 5.31
CA LEU A 150 -2.31 20.12 5.75
C LEU A 150 -2.77 19.60 7.11
N LYS A 151 -3.13 20.50 8.03
CA LYS A 151 -3.70 20.10 9.33
C LYS A 151 -5.04 19.40 9.17
N LEU A 152 -5.94 19.93 8.33
CA LEU A 152 -7.23 19.30 8.04
C LEU A 152 -7.05 17.92 7.37
N LEU A 153 -6.11 17.80 6.43
CA LEU A 153 -5.77 16.52 5.82
C LEU A 153 -5.25 15.52 6.85
N GLY A 154 -4.34 15.96 7.74
CA GLY A 154 -3.81 15.12 8.82
C GLY A 154 -4.88 14.68 9.82
N GLU A 155 -5.84 15.54 10.15
CA GLU A 155 -6.97 15.21 11.02
C GLU A 155 -7.91 14.20 10.36
N ALA A 156 -8.28 14.42 9.10
CA ALA A 156 -9.11 13.48 8.33
C ALA A 156 -8.44 12.10 8.19
N ASP A 157 -7.13 12.07 7.91
CA ASP A 157 -6.38 10.82 7.82
C ASP A 157 -6.31 10.11 9.18
N LYS A 158 -6.07 10.85 10.27
CA LYS A 158 -6.04 10.30 11.63
C LYS A 158 -7.38 9.68 12.02
N GLU A 159 -8.50 10.34 11.73
CA GLU A 159 -9.83 9.79 11.99
C GLU A 159 -10.10 8.54 11.17
N ARG A 160 -9.76 8.57 9.88
CA ARG A 160 -9.86 7.42 8.97
C ARG A 160 -9.07 6.23 9.51
N PHE A 161 -7.79 6.42 9.86
CA PHE A 161 -6.96 5.36 10.45
C PHE A 161 -7.49 4.86 11.78
N LYS A 162 -7.97 5.75 12.65
CA LYS A 162 -8.57 5.37 13.94
C LYS A 162 -9.76 4.44 13.70
N PHE A 163 -10.63 4.76 12.76
CA PHE A 163 -11.78 3.91 12.42
C PHE A 163 -11.36 2.58 11.80
N LEU A 164 -10.40 2.56 10.86
CA LEU A 164 -9.88 1.31 10.31
C LEU A 164 -9.27 0.39 11.38
N LYS A 165 -8.67 0.96 12.44
CA LYS A 165 -8.17 0.22 13.60
C LYS A 165 -9.28 -0.37 14.46
N THR A 166 -10.39 0.34 14.70
CA THR A 166 -11.52 -0.23 15.47
C THR A 166 -12.13 -1.44 14.76
N LEU A 167 -12.10 -1.43 13.42
CA LEU A 167 -12.51 -2.57 12.58
C LEU A 167 -11.44 -3.67 12.44
N LYS A 168 -10.26 -3.51 13.08
CA LYS A 168 -9.11 -4.44 12.99
C LYS A 168 -8.61 -4.67 11.56
N LEU A 169 -8.82 -3.71 10.66
CA LEU A 169 -8.39 -3.76 9.26
C LEU A 169 -6.90 -3.34 9.11
N VAL A 170 -6.45 -2.47 10.00
CA VAL A 170 -5.06 -2.01 10.12
C VAL A 170 -4.55 -2.19 11.56
N LYS A 171 -3.23 -2.19 11.74
CA LYS A 171 -2.57 -2.32 13.06
C LYS A 171 -2.20 -0.95 13.61
#